data_AF-A0A7R9LBK9-F1
#
_entry.id   AF-A0A7R9LBK9-F1
#
_cell.length_a   1.000
_cell.length_b   1.000
_cell.length_c   1.000
_cell.angle_alpha   90.00
_cell.angle_beta   90.00
_cell.angle_gamma   90.00
#
_symmetry.space_group_name_H-M   'P 1'
#
loop_
_entity.id
_entity.type
_entity.pdbx_description
1 polymer ?
#
loop_
_entity_poly.entity_id
_entity_poly.type
_entity_poly.pdbx_seq_one_letter_code
_entity_poly.pdbx_strand_id
1 'polypeptide(L)'
;MSMDIPIGDLAYNCFAKLGKSGKPNPESEYTVLAAIVCERKDCDNKSIGRQVVALTTGTKCQPSNWSSKQHLIVDSHAESLLKRAFKRYLISQLENGLKVDNLDISLFISQLPCGSLQRWKGDPNYGLNDTQTDRKPGRGEPCHKPTCLKKIAKWIYLGLQGKRLIECTKDPIYINNIVIGNCGQIGEYDEQMIKDLLALDANCVSHNPFKLDFLPQIKFCKDFRNDLFIKCNEKQSAPTALVMWLTGI
;
A
#
# COMPACT_ATOMS: atom_id res chain seq x y z
N MET A 1 4.26 18.66 13.94
CA MET A 1 5.19 18.27 12.85
C MET A 1 4.83 19.14 11.67
N SER A 2 5.78 19.90 11.10
CA SER A 2 5.47 20.85 10.02
C SER A 2 4.90 20.13 8.80
N MET A 3 4.06 20.83 8.05
CA MET A 3 3.46 20.31 6.82
C MET A 3 4.46 20.15 5.66
N ASP A 4 5.74 20.42 5.89
CA ASP A 4 6.73 20.46 4.82
C ASP A 4 7.41 19.11 4.58
N ILE A 5 7.31 18.17 5.53
CA ILE A 5 7.99 16.87 5.43
C ILE A 5 7.29 16.00 4.37
N PRO A 6 7.93 15.60 3.27
CA PRO A 6 7.31 14.72 2.28
C PRO A 6 6.72 13.44 2.89
N ILE A 7 5.64 12.93 2.31
CA ILE A 7 4.94 11.73 2.84
C ILE A 7 5.89 10.52 2.93
N GLY A 8 6.78 10.35 1.94
CA GLY A 8 7.79 9.29 1.97
C GLY A 8 8.74 9.41 3.16
N ASP A 9 9.19 10.63 3.46
CA ASP A 9 10.07 10.88 4.61
C ASP A 9 9.36 10.72 5.94
N LEU A 10 8.08 11.09 6.05
CA LEU A 10 7.26 10.78 7.23
C LEU A 10 7.18 9.27 7.47
N ALA A 11 6.93 8.49 6.42
CA ALA A 11 6.88 7.03 6.51
C ALA A 11 8.24 6.45 6.91
N TYR A 12 9.33 6.89 6.27
CA TYR A 12 10.67 6.43 6.61
C TYR A 12 11.08 6.80 8.04
N ASN A 13 10.86 8.04 8.46
CA ASN A 13 11.17 8.49 9.82
C ASN A 13 10.38 7.69 10.87
N CYS A 14 9.13 7.32 10.56
CA CYS A 14 8.35 6.45 11.40
C CYS A 14 8.94 5.04 11.48
N PHE A 15 9.30 4.44 10.34
CA PHE A 15 9.99 3.15 10.27
C PHE A 15 11.33 3.16 11.03
N ALA A 16 12.13 4.21 10.87
CA ALA A 16 13.44 4.37 11.50
C ALA A 16 13.34 4.33 13.04
N LYS A 17 12.28 4.91 13.60
CA LYS A 17 12.01 4.94 15.05
C LYS A 17 11.55 3.60 15.64
N LEU A 18 11.10 2.64 14.82
CA LEU A 18 10.70 1.32 15.31
C LEU A 18 11.90 0.55 15.89
N GLY A 19 11.62 -0.40 16.79
CA GLY A 19 12.63 -1.31 17.33
C GLY A 19 13.39 -2.09 16.25
N LYS A 20 14.53 -2.67 16.61
CA LYS A 20 15.38 -3.45 15.68
C LYS A 20 14.76 -4.80 15.28
N SER A 21 13.95 -5.38 16.15
CA SER A 21 13.35 -6.70 15.94
C SER A 21 12.45 -6.72 14.69
N GLY A 22 12.74 -7.63 13.76
CA GLY A 22 11.98 -7.82 12.52
C GLY A 22 12.30 -6.82 11.41
N LYS A 23 13.21 -5.86 11.62
CA LYS A 23 13.74 -5.00 10.55
C LYS A 23 14.64 -5.83 9.61
N PRO A 24 14.58 -5.57 8.29
CA PRO A 24 15.49 -6.19 7.33
C PRO A 24 16.94 -5.79 7.60
N ASN A 25 17.88 -6.70 7.31
CA ASN A 25 19.31 -6.38 7.28
C ASN A 25 19.63 -5.51 6.04
N PRO A 26 20.06 -4.24 6.20
CA PRO A 26 20.30 -3.36 5.06
C PRO A 26 21.38 -3.83 4.08
N GLU A 27 22.32 -4.66 4.52
CA GLU A 27 23.44 -5.14 3.69
C GLU A 27 23.01 -6.29 2.77
N SER A 28 22.17 -7.20 3.28
CA SER A 28 21.83 -8.46 2.58
C SER A 28 20.37 -8.58 2.18
N GLU A 29 19.49 -7.71 2.68
CA GLU A 29 18.04 -7.83 2.49
C GLU A 29 17.42 -6.58 1.89
N TYR A 30 16.35 -6.79 1.11
CA TYR A 30 15.44 -5.74 0.66
C TYR A 30 14.01 -6.04 1.12
N THR A 31 13.20 -4.99 1.24
CA THR A 31 11.76 -5.10 1.50
C THR A 31 10.97 -4.05 0.71
N VAL A 32 9.68 -3.94 0.99
CA VAL A 32 8.84 -2.79 0.58
C VAL A 32 8.33 -2.15 1.86
N LEU A 33 8.29 -0.83 1.91
CA LEU A 33 7.64 -0.06 2.96
C LEU A 33 6.32 0.49 2.42
N ALA A 34 5.24 0.32 3.17
CA ALA A 34 3.96 0.95 2.87
C ALA A 34 3.41 1.63 4.13
N ALA A 35 2.75 2.77 3.98
CA ALA A 35 2.20 3.51 5.11
C ALA A 35 0.88 4.21 4.76
N ILE A 36 0.03 4.40 5.76
CA ILE A 36 -1.12 5.28 5.70
C ILE A 36 -0.82 6.49 6.57
N VAL A 37 -0.90 7.66 5.94
CA VAL A 37 -0.74 8.95 6.59
C VAL A 37 -2.08 9.65 6.58
N CYS A 38 -2.56 10.04 7.77
CA CYS A 38 -3.75 10.87 7.91
C CYS A 38 -3.35 12.33 8.08
N GLU A 39 -4.03 13.23 7.39
CA GLU A 39 -3.99 14.65 7.69
C GLU A 39 -4.93 14.96 8.86
N ARG A 40 -4.43 15.73 9.82
CA ARG A 40 -5.21 16.27 10.93
C ARG A 40 -5.66 17.67 10.53
N LYS A 41 -6.96 17.94 10.64
CA LYS A 41 -7.56 19.25 10.38
C LYS A 41 -8.13 19.82 11.67
N ASP A 42 -8.09 21.15 11.81
CA ASP A 42 -8.78 21.87 12.88
C ASP A 42 -10.28 22.07 12.57
N CYS A 43 -10.97 22.81 13.43
CA CYS A 43 -12.39 23.14 13.25
C CYS A 43 -12.69 23.94 11.98
N ASP A 44 -11.70 24.65 11.43
CA ASP A 44 -11.82 25.47 10.22
C ASP A 44 -11.43 24.69 8.96
N ASN A 45 -11.28 23.35 9.05
CA ASN A 45 -10.72 22.49 8.01
C ASN A 45 -9.29 22.85 7.56
N LYS A 46 -8.56 23.66 8.35
CA LYS A 46 -7.16 23.94 8.07
C LYS A 46 -6.36 22.74 8.54
N SER A 47 -5.44 22.28 7.70
CA SER A 47 -4.50 21.25 8.12
C SER A 47 -3.67 21.77 9.28
N ILE A 48 -3.43 20.92 10.27
CA ILE A 48 -2.60 21.20 11.46
C ILE A 48 -1.46 20.19 11.62
N GLY A 49 -1.37 19.21 10.73
CA GLY A 49 -0.27 18.26 10.69
C GLY A 49 -0.65 16.94 10.01
N ARG A 50 0.36 16.10 9.80
CA ARG A 50 0.22 14.76 9.22
C ARG A 50 0.78 13.71 10.17
N GLN A 51 0.16 12.54 10.23
CA GLN A 51 0.60 11.44 11.07
C GLN A 51 0.49 10.10 10.36
N VAL A 52 1.54 9.28 10.49
CA VAL A 52 1.51 7.87 10.09
C VAL A 52 0.64 7.10 11.09
N VAL A 53 -0.51 6.57 10.63
CA VAL A 53 -1.45 5.81 11.47
C VAL A 53 -1.32 4.30 11.30
N ALA A 54 -0.74 3.86 10.18
CA ALA A 54 -0.37 2.46 9.94
C ALA A 54 0.88 2.40 9.07
N LEU A 55 1.75 1.44 9.33
CA LEU A 55 3.00 1.24 8.61
C LEU A 55 3.36 -0.23 8.57
N THR A 56 3.79 -0.72 7.42
CA THR A 56 4.15 -2.12 7.23
C THR A 56 5.35 -2.30 6.32
N THR A 57 6.02 -3.44 6.46
CA THR A 57 6.95 -3.93 5.45
C THR A 57 6.55 -5.31 4.94
N GLY A 58 7.12 -5.73 3.82
CA GLY A 58 7.04 -7.13 3.39
C GLY A 58 6.87 -7.33 1.89
N THR A 59 7.28 -8.52 1.42
CA THR A 59 7.35 -8.86 -0.01
C THR A 59 6.93 -10.30 -0.33
N LYS A 60 6.45 -11.06 0.66
CA LYS A 60 6.21 -12.51 0.54
C LYS A 60 4.72 -12.81 0.41
N CYS A 61 4.35 -13.78 -0.42
CA CYS A 61 3.03 -14.43 -0.43
C CYS A 61 3.25 -15.93 -0.20
N GLN A 62 2.39 -16.57 0.59
CA GLN A 62 2.43 -18.01 0.77
C GLN A 62 1.86 -18.72 -0.47
N PRO A 63 2.54 -19.74 -1.02
CA PRO A 63 2.00 -20.60 -2.07
C PRO A 63 0.89 -21.56 -1.58
N SER A 64 0.33 -22.34 -2.51
CA SER A 64 -0.78 -23.31 -2.38
C SER A 64 -0.77 -24.17 -1.10
N ASN A 65 -1.96 -24.69 -0.70
CA ASN A 65 -2.26 -25.49 0.51
C ASN A 65 -2.65 -24.70 1.80
N TRP A 66 -3.45 -23.65 1.65
CA TRP A 66 -3.94 -22.83 2.78
C TRP A 66 -5.26 -23.31 3.39
N SER A 67 -6.04 -24.15 2.69
CA SER A 67 -7.39 -24.57 3.11
C SER A 67 -7.41 -25.28 4.47
N SER A 68 -6.28 -25.82 4.92
CA SER A 68 -6.12 -26.50 6.22
C SER A 68 -5.61 -25.61 7.36
N LYS A 69 -5.29 -24.32 7.13
CA LYS A 69 -4.64 -23.45 8.15
C LYS A 69 -5.41 -22.15 8.36
N GLN A 70 -6.31 -22.13 9.36
CA GLN A 70 -7.25 -21.03 9.62
C GLN A 70 -6.61 -19.74 10.19
N HIS A 71 -5.34 -19.75 10.58
CA HIS A 71 -4.65 -18.60 11.21
C HIS A 71 -3.50 -18.01 10.38
N LEU A 72 -3.34 -18.45 9.14
CA LEU A 72 -2.22 -18.02 8.31
C LEU A 72 -2.52 -16.68 7.60
N ILE A 73 -1.55 -15.76 7.63
CA ILE A 73 -1.55 -14.62 6.71
C ILE A 73 -1.01 -15.13 5.37
N VAL A 74 -1.91 -15.27 4.40
CA VAL A 74 -1.56 -15.76 3.05
C VAL A 74 -0.74 -14.74 2.27
N ASP A 75 -0.94 -13.45 2.54
CA ASP A 75 -0.34 -12.38 1.76
C ASP A 75 0.32 -11.33 2.66
N SER A 76 1.64 -11.36 2.66
CA SER A 76 2.51 -10.54 3.50
C SER A 76 3.26 -9.49 2.67
N HIS A 77 2.72 -9.08 1.53
CA HIS A 77 3.19 -7.86 0.87
C HIS A 77 2.83 -6.65 1.73
N ALA A 78 3.71 -5.65 1.76
CA ALA A 78 3.55 -4.45 2.58
C ALA A 78 2.15 -3.83 2.43
N GLU A 79 1.67 -3.62 1.21
CA GLU A 79 0.35 -3.01 0.94
C GLU A 79 -0.80 -3.87 1.49
N SER A 80 -0.68 -5.20 1.36
CA SER A 80 -1.70 -6.14 1.85
C SER A 80 -1.74 -6.18 3.37
N LEU A 81 -0.57 -6.16 4.03
CA LEU A 81 -0.46 -6.03 5.48
C LEU A 81 -0.94 -4.66 5.95
N LEU A 82 -0.67 -3.60 5.19
CA LEU A 82 -1.02 -2.23 5.54
C LEU A 82 -2.53 -2.07 5.67
N LYS A 83 -3.30 -2.62 4.72
CA LYS A 83 -4.76 -2.64 4.84
C LYS A 83 -5.23 -3.37 6.11
N ARG A 84 -4.56 -4.46 6.52
CA ARG A 84 -4.90 -5.18 7.77
C ARG A 84 -4.57 -4.34 9.00
N ALA A 85 -3.39 -3.71 9.02
CA ALA A 85 -2.96 -2.80 10.10
C ALA A 85 -3.91 -1.61 10.22
N PHE A 86 -4.30 -1.01 9.10
CA PHE A 86 -5.25 0.11 9.09
C PHE A 86 -6.62 -0.27 9.63
N LYS A 87 -7.11 -1.48 9.33
CA LYS A 87 -8.35 -1.97 9.95
C LYS A 87 -8.22 -2.10 11.47
N ARG A 88 -7.05 -2.47 11.99
CA ARG A 88 -6.77 -2.48 13.44
C ARG A 88 -6.76 -1.07 14.01
N TYR A 89 -6.19 -0.10 13.29
CA TYR A 89 -6.29 1.32 13.63
C TYR A 89 -7.76 1.75 13.72
N LEU A 90 -8.56 1.52 12.68
CA LEU A 90 -9.99 1.89 12.66
C LEU A 90 -10.77 1.28 13.81
N ILE A 91 -10.57 -0.02 14.09
CA ILE A 91 -11.20 -0.70 15.23
C ILE A 91 -10.79 -0.02 16.53
N SER A 92 -9.50 0.26 16.74
CA SER A 92 -9.02 0.96 17.93
C SER A 92 -9.62 2.36 18.07
N GLN A 93 -9.78 3.11 16.98
CA GLN A 93 -10.43 4.42 17.03
C GLN A 93 -11.90 4.30 17.46
N LEU A 94 -12.65 3.37 16.86
CA LEU A 94 -14.05 3.12 17.17
C LEU A 94 -14.24 2.64 18.63
N GLU A 95 -13.39 1.75 19.12
CA GLU A 95 -13.40 1.27 20.52
C GLU A 95 -13.15 2.40 21.53
N ASN A 96 -12.39 3.43 21.13
CA ASN A 96 -12.17 4.64 21.94
C ASN A 96 -13.22 5.73 21.70
N GLY A 97 -14.31 5.45 20.99
CA GLY A 97 -15.38 6.41 20.71
C GLY A 97 -15.00 7.52 19.72
N LEU A 98 -13.89 7.36 18.99
CA LEU A 98 -13.43 8.34 18.00
C LEU A 98 -14.13 8.13 16.65
N LYS A 99 -14.38 9.23 15.95
CA LYS A 99 -14.94 9.19 14.60
C LYS A 99 -13.86 8.83 13.59
N VAL A 100 -14.21 7.96 12.65
CA VAL A 100 -13.35 7.53 11.54
C VAL A 100 -13.91 7.92 10.16
N ASP A 101 -15.00 8.68 10.15
CA ASP A 101 -15.58 9.25 8.94
C ASP A 101 -14.73 10.42 8.44
N ASN A 102 -14.71 10.66 7.12
CA ASN A 102 -14.06 11.81 6.48
C ASN A 102 -12.55 11.97 6.77
N LEU A 103 -11.84 10.87 7.01
CA LEU A 103 -10.39 10.88 7.13
C LEU A 103 -9.76 11.30 5.80
N ASP A 104 -8.79 12.21 5.86
CA ASP A 104 -7.96 12.58 4.71
C ASP A 104 -6.73 11.67 4.67
N ILE A 105 -6.73 10.72 3.74
CA ILE A 105 -5.80 9.60 3.70
C ILE A 105 -4.84 9.71 2.53
N SER A 106 -3.56 9.62 2.84
CA SER A 106 -2.48 9.39 1.87
C SER A 106 -1.90 7.98 2.03
N LEU A 107 -1.96 7.18 0.97
CA LEU A 107 -1.27 5.89 0.86
C LEU A 107 0.15 6.13 0.34
N PHE A 108 1.16 5.72 1.09
CA PHE A 108 2.55 5.67 0.63
C PHE A 108 2.97 4.23 0.34
N ILE A 109 3.69 4.03 -0.77
CA ILE A 109 4.38 2.77 -1.09
C ILE A 109 5.77 3.13 -1.58
N SER A 110 6.80 2.53 -1.00
CA SER A 110 8.19 2.87 -1.29
C SER A 110 8.65 2.48 -2.70
N GLN A 111 7.92 1.62 -3.40
CA GLN A 111 8.18 1.26 -4.79
C GLN A 111 6.86 0.89 -5.46
N LEU A 112 6.86 0.76 -6.79
CA LEU A 112 5.69 0.31 -7.54
C LEU A 112 5.13 -1.03 -6.99
N PRO A 113 3.80 -1.12 -6.78
CA PRO A 113 3.17 -2.34 -6.31
C PRO A 113 3.31 -3.45 -7.35
N CYS A 114 3.28 -4.70 -6.91
CA CYS A 114 3.30 -5.82 -7.86
C CYS A 114 2.07 -5.78 -8.78
N GLY A 115 2.24 -6.26 -10.02
CA GLY A 115 1.28 -6.12 -11.11
C GLY A 115 1.51 -4.88 -11.99
N SER A 116 2.43 -4.00 -11.60
CA SER A 116 3.00 -2.97 -12.47
C SER A 116 3.99 -3.65 -13.44
N LEU A 117 3.71 -3.64 -14.74
CA LEU A 117 4.37 -4.47 -15.77
C LEU A 117 5.91 -4.40 -15.82
N GLN A 118 6.54 -3.35 -15.27
CA GLN A 118 7.90 -2.97 -15.68
C GLN A 118 9.07 -3.36 -14.77
N ARG A 119 8.87 -3.96 -13.58
CA ARG A 119 10.03 -4.31 -12.72
C ARG A 119 10.43 -5.78 -12.72
N TRP A 120 9.69 -6.64 -13.43
CA TRP A 120 9.85 -8.08 -13.27
C TRP A 120 10.77 -8.78 -14.26
N LYS A 121 11.20 -8.16 -15.34
CA LYS A 121 12.16 -8.78 -16.27
C LYS A 121 13.03 -7.70 -16.89
N GLY A 122 14.33 -7.77 -16.66
CA GLY A 122 15.32 -7.01 -17.43
C GLY A 122 15.43 -7.52 -18.87
N ASP A 123 14.31 -7.60 -19.57
CA ASP A 123 14.23 -7.97 -20.98
C ASP A 123 13.16 -7.09 -21.68
N PRO A 124 13.57 -6.15 -22.54
CA PRO A 124 12.66 -5.24 -23.24
C PRO A 124 11.81 -5.93 -24.33
N ASN A 125 12.03 -7.22 -24.63
CA ASN A 125 11.29 -7.95 -25.65
C ASN A 125 10.19 -8.88 -25.11
N TYR A 126 9.88 -8.85 -23.81
CA TYR A 126 8.74 -9.59 -23.27
C TYR A 126 7.42 -8.93 -23.72
N GLY A 127 6.77 -9.56 -24.69
CA GLY A 127 5.72 -8.97 -25.52
C GLY A 127 4.49 -8.43 -24.80
N LEU A 128 3.97 -7.35 -25.38
CA LEU A 128 2.69 -6.67 -25.08
C LEU A 128 1.44 -7.58 -25.14
N ASN A 129 1.59 -8.82 -25.61
CA ASN A 129 0.51 -9.80 -25.75
C ASN A 129 0.48 -10.85 -24.63
N ASP A 130 1.43 -10.81 -23.68
CA ASP A 130 1.44 -11.70 -22.52
C ASP A 130 0.86 -10.99 -21.30
N THR A 131 -0.45 -10.76 -21.29
CA THR A 131 -1.23 -10.32 -20.12
C THR A 131 -1.27 -11.37 -19.00
N GLN A 132 -0.35 -12.33 -19.00
CA GLN A 132 -0.35 -13.50 -18.13
C GLN A 132 0.61 -13.35 -16.95
N THR A 133 0.49 -12.25 -16.18
CA THR A 133 0.92 -12.27 -14.76
C THR A 133 -0.09 -11.59 -13.84
N ASP A 134 -1.31 -12.11 -13.84
CA ASP A 134 -2.36 -11.82 -12.84
C ASP A 134 -2.02 -12.26 -11.40
N ARG A 135 -0.80 -12.76 -11.19
CA ARG A 135 -0.36 -13.47 -9.98
C ARG A 135 0.74 -12.72 -9.27
N LYS A 136 0.84 -12.95 -7.96
CA LYS A 136 1.89 -12.31 -7.18
C LYS A 136 3.27 -12.84 -7.56
N PRO A 137 4.27 -11.95 -7.69
CA PRO A 137 5.63 -12.33 -7.96
C PRO A 137 6.23 -13.12 -6.79
N GLY A 138 6.90 -14.24 -7.08
CA GLY A 138 7.56 -15.07 -6.08
C GLY A 138 8.66 -15.92 -6.71
N ARG A 139 9.64 -16.35 -5.89
CA ARG A 139 10.51 -17.49 -6.23
C ARG A 139 9.77 -18.76 -5.77
N GLY A 140 9.49 -19.69 -6.67
CA GLY A 140 8.79 -20.96 -6.35
C GLY A 140 7.34 -21.03 -6.87
N GLU A 141 6.50 -21.81 -6.19
CA GLU A 141 5.12 -22.08 -6.63
C GLU A 141 4.27 -20.81 -6.78
N PRO A 142 3.45 -20.70 -7.84
CA PRO A 142 2.62 -19.52 -8.08
C PRO A 142 1.60 -19.24 -6.95
N CYS A 143 1.59 -18.02 -6.41
CA CYS A 143 0.54 -17.54 -5.52
C CYS A 143 -0.66 -17.03 -6.36
N HIS A 144 -1.81 -17.70 -6.27
CA HIS A 144 -3.04 -17.37 -7.00
C HIS A 144 -3.80 -16.12 -6.49
N LYS A 145 -3.15 -15.26 -5.70
CA LYS A 145 -3.77 -14.02 -5.21
C LYS A 145 -3.63 -12.90 -6.24
N PRO A 146 -4.61 -11.97 -6.34
CA PRO A 146 -4.49 -10.79 -7.16
C PRO A 146 -3.25 -9.97 -6.81
N THR A 147 -2.69 -9.29 -7.80
CA THR A 147 -1.58 -8.35 -7.64
C THR A 147 -1.94 -7.19 -6.71
N CYS A 148 -0.94 -6.55 -6.10
CA CYS A 148 -1.18 -5.40 -5.21
C CYS A 148 -1.84 -4.25 -5.96
N LEU A 149 -1.49 -4.02 -7.23
CA LEU A 149 -2.10 -2.99 -8.06
C LEU A 149 -3.63 -3.19 -8.20
N LYS A 150 -4.08 -4.40 -8.58
CA LYS A 150 -5.52 -4.72 -8.66
C LYS A 150 -6.23 -4.59 -7.30
N LYS A 151 -5.55 -4.91 -6.20
CA LYS A 151 -6.09 -4.71 -4.86
C LYS A 151 -6.25 -3.23 -4.54
N ILE A 152 -5.24 -2.41 -4.84
CA ILE A 152 -5.29 -0.96 -4.62
C ILE A 152 -6.41 -0.35 -5.47
N ALA A 153 -6.53 -0.69 -6.75
CA ALA A 153 -7.65 -0.28 -7.60
C ALA A 153 -9.00 -0.60 -6.93
N LYS A 154 -9.18 -1.84 -6.44
CA LYS A 154 -10.37 -2.22 -5.65
C LYS A 154 -10.57 -1.37 -4.38
N TRP A 155 -9.51 -0.93 -3.71
CA TRP A 155 -9.60 -0.11 -2.50
C TRP A 155 -9.91 1.35 -2.79
N ILE A 156 -9.44 1.88 -3.93
CA ILE A 156 -9.85 3.20 -4.43
C ILE A 156 -11.37 3.23 -4.58
N TYR A 157 -11.94 2.15 -5.13
CA TYR A 157 -13.37 2.07 -5.40
C TYR A 157 -14.25 1.71 -4.20
N LEU A 158 -13.89 0.67 -3.44
CA LEU A 158 -14.72 0.17 -2.32
C LEU A 158 -14.35 0.75 -0.95
N GLY A 159 -13.26 1.51 -0.87
CA GLY A 159 -12.66 1.97 0.37
C GLY A 159 -11.77 0.94 1.09
N LEU A 160 -11.01 1.45 2.06
CA LEU A 160 -10.01 0.72 2.83
C LEU A 160 -10.60 -0.12 3.98
N GLN A 161 -11.75 0.25 4.53
CA GLN A 161 -12.41 -0.38 5.67
C GLN A 161 -12.80 -1.85 5.41
N GLY A 162 -13.26 -2.13 4.19
CA GLY A 162 -13.78 -3.44 3.78
C GLY A 162 -15.11 -3.81 4.44
N LYS A 163 -15.72 -4.91 3.97
CA LYS A 163 -17.12 -5.26 4.25
C LYS A 163 -17.55 -5.25 5.73
N ARG A 164 -16.71 -5.72 6.66
CA ARG A 164 -17.12 -5.78 8.08
C ARG A 164 -17.15 -4.42 8.78
N LEU A 165 -16.34 -3.46 8.33
CA LEU A 165 -16.26 -2.16 8.98
C LEU A 165 -17.13 -1.11 8.27
N ILE A 166 -17.66 -1.40 7.08
CA ILE A 166 -18.54 -0.46 6.36
C ILE A 166 -19.82 -0.18 7.14
N GLU A 167 -20.31 -1.15 7.92
CA GLU A 167 -21.48 -0.98 8.79
C GLU A 167 -21.22 -0.03 9.97
N CYS A 168 -19.94 0.25 10.28
CA CYS A 168 -19.52 1.16 11.35
C CYS A 168 -19.10 2.53 10.82
N THR A 169 -19.22 2.79 9.52
CA THR A 169 -18.82 4.03 8.85
C THR A 169 -20.00 4.56 8.05
N LYS A 170 -20.18 5.88 7.96
CA LYS A 170 -21.28 6.45 7.16
C LYS A 170 -21.06 6.27 5.67
N ASP A 171 -19.82 6.44 5.23
CA ASP A 171 -19.36 6.35 3.85
C ASP A 171 -18.10 5.48 3.76
N PRO A 172 -17.76 4.91 2.59
CA PRO A 172 -16.48 4.25 2.39
C PRO A 172 -15.30 5.16 2.74
N ILE A 173 -14.26 4.58 3.34
CA ILE A 173 -13.04 5.30 3.68
C ILE A 173 -12.13 5.29 2.46
N TYR A 174 -12.15 6.39 1.70
CA TYR A 174 -11.41 6.56 0.46
C TYR A 174 -9.94 6.92 0.67
N ILE A 175 -9.13 6.70 -0.37
CA ILE A 175 -7.72 7.13 -0.43
C ILE A 175 -7.68 8.44 -1.20
N ASN A 176 -7.23 9.54 -0.60
CA ASN A 176 -7.17 10.85 -1.26
C ASN A 176 -5.92 11.01 -2.12
N ASN A 177 -4.79 10.49 -1.63
CA ASN A 177 -3.51 10.60 -2.29
C ASN A 177 -2.82 9.24 -2.33
N ILE A 178 -2.19 8.89 -3.45
CA ILE A 178 -1.28 7.75 -3.57
C ILE A 178 0.10 8.31 -3.90
N VAL A 179 1.07 8.06 -3.03
CA VAL A 179 2.46 8.49 -3.19
C VAL A 179 3.34 7.27 -3.37
N ILE A 180 4.04 7.19 -4.50
CA ILE A 180 4.93 6.08 -4.83
C ILE A 180 6.38 6.58 -4.82
N GLY A 181 7.22 5.98 -3.98
CA GLY A 181 8.65 6.30 -3.87
C GLY A 181 9.53 5.51 -4.85
N ASN A 182 10.84 5.81 -4.85
CA ASN A 182 11.84 5.14 -5.69
C ASN A 182 11.49 5.17 -7.19
N CYS A 183 10.88 6.26 -7.66
CA CYS A 183 10.45 6.51 -9.04
C CYS A 183 11.22 7.70 -9.62
N GLY A 184 12.55 7.66 -9.55
CA GLY A 184 13.41 8.83 -9.77
C GLY A 184 14.20 8.78 -11.08
N GLN A 185 14.34 7.61 -11.71
CA GLN A 185 15.14 7.42 -12.92
C GLN A 185 14.25 7.18 -14.14
N ILE A 186 14.71 7.65 -15.30
CA ILE A 186 14.03 7.47 -16.59
C ILE A 186 13.92 5.98 -16.90
N GLY A 187 12.72 5.52 -17.28
CA GLY A 187 12.47 4.12 -17.63
C GLY A 187 12.17 3.19 -16.45
N GLU A 188 12.14 3.69 -15.20
CA GLU A 188 11.74 2.87 -14.04
C GLU A 188 10.23 2.56 -14.02
N TYR A 189 9.41 3.41 -14.66
CA TYR A 189 7.96 3.32 -14.65
C TYR A 189 7.30 4.13 -15.79
N ASP A 190 6.09 3.74 -16.18
CA ASP A 190 5.20 4.50 -17.04
C ASP A 190 4.05 5.10 -16.21
N GLU A 191 4.05 6.43 -16.09
CA GLU A 191 3.06 7.18 -15.31
C GLU A 191 1.63 7.00 -15.82
N GLN A 192 1.44 7.04 -17.14
CA GLN A 192 0.12 7.00 -17.73
C GLN A 192 -0.46 5.60 -17.57
N MET A 193 0.34 4.57 -17.87
CA MET A 193 -0.06 3.18 -17.69
C MET A 193 -0.45 2.86 -16.24
N ILE A 194 0.30 3.35 -15.24
CA ILE A 194 -0.03 3.14 -13.82
C ILE A 194 -1.35 3.82 -13.46
N LYS A 195 -1.58 5.05 -13.94
CA LYS A 195 -2.85 5.77 -13.73
C LYS A 195 -4.01 5.00 -14.36
N ASP A 196 -3.85 4.51 -15.59
CA ASP A 196 -4.87 3.76 -16.30
C ASP A 196 -5.18 2.42 -15.61
N LEU A 197 -4.17 1.72 -15.07
CA LEU A 197 -4.37 0.46 -14.34
C LEU A 197 -5.03 0.65 -12.96
N LEU A 198 -4.88 1.83 -12.34
CA LEU A 198 -5.54 2.16 -11.08
C LEU A 198 -6.94 2.74 -11.28
N ALA A 199 -7.20 3.33 -12.44
CA ALA A 199 -8.53 3.70 -12.87
C ALA A 199 -9.33 2.40 -13.14
N LEU A 200 -10.35 2.15 -12.31
CA LEU A 200 -11.33 1.13 -12.65
C LEU A 200 -12.24 1.69 -13.73
N ASP A 201 -12.46 0.91 -14.80
CA ASP A 201 -13.48 1.23 -15.77
C ASP A 201 -14.86 1.16 -15.09
N ALA A 202 -15.47 2.32 -14.91
CA ALA A 202 -16.83 2.48 -14.36
C ALA A 202 -17.86 1.61 -15.10
N ASN A 203 -17.64 1.37 -16.40
CA ASN A 203 -18.55 0.57 -17.24
C ASN A 203 -18.45 -0.94 -16.94
N CYS A 204 -17.40 -1.39 -16.27
CA CYS A 204 -17.19 -2.79 -15.93
C CYS A 204 -17.84 -3.20 -14.59
N VAL A 205 -18.50 -2.29 -13.88
CA VAL A 205 -19.14 -2.58 -12.59
C VAL A 205 -20.66 -2.49 -12.71
N SER A 206 -21.31 -3.64 -12.95
CA SER A 206 -22.76 -3.75 -12.82
C SER A 206 -23.15 -3.65 -11.34
N HIS A 207 -23.99 -2.67 -11.01
CA HIS A 207 -24.49 -2.34 -9.66
C HIS A 207 -23.44 -1.77 -8.70
N ASN A 208 -23.43 -0.44 -8.59
CA ASN A 208 -22.60 0.27 -7.62
C ASN A 208 -23.45 1.03 -6.59
N PRO A 209 -23.31 0.76 -5.28
CA PRO A 209 -23.95 1.54 -4.23
C PRO A 209 -23.15 2.80 -3.79
N PHE A 210 -21.94 3.04 -4.32
CA PHE A 210 -21.02 4.11 -3.85
C PHE A 210 -20.66 5.12 -4.95
N LYS A 211 -20.18 6.32 -4.58
CA LYS A 211 -19.84 7.38 -5.56
C LYS A 211 -18.68 6.95 -6.48
N LEU A 212 -18.87 7.10 -7.80
CA LEU A 212 -17.90 6.79 -8.86
C LEU A 212 -16.95 7.94 -9.21
N ASP A 213 -17.26 9.16 -8.76
CA ASP A 213 -16.63 10.38 -9.29
C ASP A 213 -15.30 10.75 -8.59
N PHE A 214 -14.76 9.86 -7.76
CA PHE A 214 -13.57 10.14 -6.97
C PHE A 214 -12.37 9.28 -7.39
N LEU A 215 -11.34 9.93 -7.93
CA LEU A 215 -10.04 9.34 -8.20
C LEU A 215 -8.97 10.01 -7.32
N PRO A 216 -8.07 9.22 -6.68
CA PRO A 216 -7.00 9.77 -5.87
C PRO A 216 -6.00 10.56 -6.73
N GLN A 217 -5.37 11.56 -6.13
CA GLN A 217 -4.18 12.15 -6.70
C GLN A 217 -3.01 11.17 -6.61
N ILE A 218 -2.44 10.78 -7.75
CA ILE A 218 -1.26 9.91 -7.80
C ILE A 218 -0.01 10.76 -7.99
N LYS A 219 0.95 10.62 -7.09
CA LYS A 219 2.23 11.35 -7.07
C LYS A 219 3.39 10.36 -7.05
N PHE A 220 4.34 10.55 -7.96
CA PHE A 220 5.57 9.76 -8.01
C PHE A 220 6.69 10.59 -7.39
N CYS A 221 7.19 10.14 -6.25
CA CYS A 221 8.20 10.85 -5.48
C CYS A 221 9.59 10.52 -6.04
N LYS A 222 10.15 11.50 -6.76
CA LYS A 222 11.49 11.42 -7.35
C LYS A 222 12.59 11.55 -6.30
N ASP A 223 12.31 12.30 -5.23
CA ASP A 223 13.28 12.64 -4.18
C ASP A 223 13.39 11.56 -3.08
N PHE A 224 12.43 10.63 -3.01
CA PHE A 224 12.51 9.49 -2.09
C PHE A 224 13.31 8.35 -2.74
N ARG A 225 14.59 8.22 -2.37
CA ARG A 225 15.45 7.08 -2.76
C ARG A 225 16.01 6.35 -1.55
N ASN A 226 15.74 5.05 -1.45
CA ASN A 226 16.29 4.22 -0.37
C ASN A 226 16.45 2.75 -0.80
N ASP A 227 17.69 2.28 -0.81
CA ASP A 227 18.07 0.94 -1.29
C ASP A 227 17.47 -0.22 -0.50
N LEU A 228 17.13 0.00 0.78
CA LEU A 228 16.45 -1.01 1.59
C LEU A 228 15.06 -1.37 1.03
N PHE A 229 14.45 -0.41 0.33
CA PHE A 229 13.09 -0.52 -0.17
C PHE A 229 13.00 -0.70 -1.69
N ILE A 230 14.11 -1.12 -2.29
CA ILE A 230 14.30 -1.33 -3.73
C ILE A 230 14.63 -2.82 -3.90
N LYS A 231 13.82 -3.54 -4.69
CA LYS A 231 14.21 -4.89 -5.13
C LYS A 231 15.54 -4.82 -5.89
N CYS A 232 16.53 -5.56 -5.41
CA CYS A 232 17.88 -5.65 -5.94
C CYS A 232 18.22 -7.15 -6.08
N ASN A 233 18.93 -7.53 -7.15
CA ASN A 233 19.22 -8.94 -7.44
C ASN A 233 20.32 -9.51 -6.54
N GLU A 234 21.19 -8.65 -6.02
CA GLU A 234 22.26 -9.02 -5.09
C GLU A 234 21.73 -9.30 -3.67
N LYS A 235 20.53 -8.81 -3.31
CA LYS A 235 19.93 -8.95 -1.98
C LYS A 235 18.78 -9.95 -1.97
N GLN A 236 18.59 -10.64 -0.85
CA GLN A 236 17.42 -11.48 -0.65
C GLN A 236 16.21 -10.66 -0.18
N SER A 237 14.99 -11.15 -0.42
CA SER A 237 13.81 -10.53 0.18
C SER A 237 13.74 -10.86 1.67
N ALA A 238 13.53 -9.83 2.50
CA ALA A 238 13.42 -9.96 3.94
C ALA A 238 12.44 -11.09 4.33
N PRO A 239 12.84 -11.99 5.25
CA PRO A 239 12.01 -13.11 5.68
C PRO A 239 10.88 -12.66 6.61
N THR A 240 11.06 -11.52 7.28
CA THR A 240 10.12 -10.93 8.22
C THR A 240 9.40 -9.72 7.63
N ALA A 241 8.23 -9.44 8.19
CA ALA A 241 7.45 -8.25 7.90
C ALA A 241 7.19 -7.50 9.21
N LEU A 242 7.31 -6.18 9.16
CA LEU A 242 6.88 -5.30 10.25
C LEU A 242 5.45 -4.89 10.03
N VAL A 243 4.67 -4.83 11.11
CA VAL A 243 3.30 -4.36 11.09
C VAL A 243 3.08 -3.47 12.30
N MET A 244 2.78 -2.21 12.04
CA MET A 244 2.49 -1.20 13.05
C MET A 244 1.19 -0.49 12.71
N TRP A 245 0.39 -0.20 13.73
CA TRP A 245 -0.71 0.74 13.68
C TRP A 245 -0.74 1.55 14.96
N LEU A 246 -1.23 2.77 14.87
CA LEU A 246 -1.41 3.64 16.03
C LEU A 246 -2.62 3.17 16.86
N THR A 247 -2.51 3.18 18.17
CA THR A 247 -3.60 2.85 19.10
C THR A 247 -3.84 4.02 20.03
N GLY A 248 -5.00 4.67 19.94
CA GLY A 248 -5.36 5.84 20.75
C GLY A 248 -4.48 7.08 20.53
N ILE A 249 -5.08 8.25 20.69
CA ILE A 249 -4.40 9.51 21.01
C ILE A 249 -5.04 10.00 22.30
#